data_AF-A0A5C9EK21-F1
#
_entry.id   AF-A0A5C9EK21-F1
#
_cell.length_a   1.000
_cell.length_b   1.000
_cell.length_c   1.000
_cell.angle_alpha   90.00
_cell.angle_beta   90.00
_cell.angle_gamma   90.00
#
_symmetry.space_group_name_H-M   'P 1'
#
loop_
_entity.id
_entity.type
_entity.pdbx_description
1 polymer ?
#
loop_
_entity_poly.entity_id
_entity_poly.type
_entity_poly.pdbx_seq_one_letter_code
_entity_poly.pdbx_strand_id
1 'polypeptide(L)'
;MDTSNHNRNPNNKDEKIKVNLLSSTQLDGFIKNLSNPRFLGSIHMNRERMEGNTSVNKLVKGNLENKINSSIKNSIFNPVTKVLILLTVLFNILWFTFSYLF
;
A
#
# COMPACT_ATOMS: atom_id res chain seq x y z
N MET A 1 -27.78 49.71 -25.27
CA MET A 1 -29.01 49.58 -26.07
C MET A 1 -28.63 48.83 -27.33
N ASP A 2 -29.01 47.56 -27.43
CA ASP A 2 -29.73 47.06 -28.60
C ASP A 2 -30.35 45.70 -28.25
N THR A 3 -31.67 45.68 -28.39
CA THR A 3 -32.60 44.59 -28.11
C THR A 3 -32.92 43.87 -29.41
N SER A 4 -33.06 42.54 -29.39
CA SER A 4 -34.02 41.75 -30.18
C SER A 4 -33.55 40.29 -30.27
N ASN A 5 -34.37 39.26 -30.44
CA ASN A 5 -35.78 38.98 -30.23
C ASN A 5 -35.93 37.49 -30.63
N HIS A 6 -36.87 36.78 -30.01
CA HIS A 6 -37.58 35.63 -30.56
C HIS A 6 -36.83 34.35 -30.99
N ASN A 7 -37.13 33.22 -30.33
CA ASN A 7 -38.30 32.40 -30.69
C ASN A 7 -38.36 31.16 -29.77
N ARG A 8 -39.40 31.06 -28.94
CA ARG A 8 -39.75 29.82 -28.23
C ARG A 8 -40.56 28.96 -29.20
N ASN A 9 -40.03 27.81 -29.61
CA ASN A 9 -40.84 26.74 -30.17
C ASN A 9 -41.00 25.63 -29.11
N PRO A 10 -42.17 25.49 -28.47
CA PRO A 10 -42.40 24.45 -27.48
C PRO A 10 -43.13 23.28 -28.17
N ASN A 11 -42.46 22.48 -28.99
CA ASN A 11 -43.05 21.25 -29.53
C ASN A 11 -42.01 20.30 -30.14
N ASN A 12 -41.49 19.37 -29.33
CA ASN A 12 -41.11 18.02 -29.75
C ASN A 12 -40.85 17.19 -28.48
N LYS A 13 -41.88 16.52 -27.93
CA LYS A 13 -42.15 15.09 -28.16
C LYS A 13 -40.90 14.23 -27.98
N ASP A 14 -40.76 13.67 -26.79
CA ASP A 14 -40.15 12.38 -26.48
C ASP A 14 -38.81 12.05 -27.19
N GLU A 15 -37.77 12.85 -26.93
CA GLU A 15 -36.41 12.37 -27.18
C GLU A 15 -36.05 11.30 -26.16
N LYS A 16 -36.22 10.04 -26.58
CA LYS A 16 -35.59 8.88 -25.96
C LYS A 16 -34.14 9.23 -25.68
N ILE A 17 -33.74 9.20 -24.40
CA ILE A 17 -32.34 9.28 -23.98
C ILE A 17 -31.61 8.10 -24.64
N LYS A 18 -31.06 8.32 -25.83
CA LYS A 18 -30.06 7.44 -26.41
C LYS A 18 -28.84 7.61 -25.53
N VAL A 19 -28.65 6.66 -24.62
CA VAL A 19 -27.36 6.40 -23.99
C VAL A 19 -26.36 6.12 -25.12
N ASN A 20 -25.70 7.17 -25.58
CA ASN A 20 -24.62 7.09 -26.55
C ASN A 20 -23.42 6.54 -25.78
N LEU A 21 -23.44 5.22 -25.57
CA LEU A 21 -22.38 4.46 -24.94
C LEU A 21 -21.17 4.55 -25.85
N LEU A 22 -20.34 5.57 -25.58
CA LEU A 22 -18.97 5.77 -26.03
C LEU A 22 -18.82 5.81 -27.55
N SER A 23 -18.71 7.03 -28.09
CA SER A 23 -18.20 7.26 -29.45
C SER A 23 -16.85 6.55 -29.62
N SER A 24 -16.63 5.89 -30.77
CA SER A 24 -15.40 5.14 -31.09
C SER A 24 -14.13 5.97 -30.89
N THR A 25 -14.21 7.29 -31.08
CA THR A 25 -13.11 8.22 -30.86
C THR A 25 -12.73 8.38 -29.39
N GLN A 26 -13.71 8.29 -28.47
CA GLN A 26 -13.48 8.32 -27.02
C GLN A 26 -12.95 6.97 -26.51
N LEU A 27 -13.36 5.86 -27.14
CA LEU A 27 -12.84 4.53 -26.84
C LEU A 27 -11.37 4.41 -27.23
N ASP A 28 -10.97 4.96 -28.38
CA ASP A 28 -9.58 4.94 -28.84
C ASP A 28 -8.65 5.73 -27.91
N GLY A 29 -9.11 6.89 -27.41
CA GLY A 29 -8.41 7.64 -26.38
C GLY A 29 -8.32 6.92 -25.03
N PHE A 30 -9.38 6.20 -24.64
CA PHE A 30 -9.40 5.39 -23.41
C PHE A 30 -8.44 4.20 -23.52
N ILE A 31 -8.50 3.43 -24.62
CA ILE A 31 -7.60 2.30 -24.89
C ILE A 31 -6.14 2.76 -24.93
N LYS A 32 -5.86 3.93 -25.54
CA LYS A 32 -4.51 4.49 -25.56
C LYS A 32 -3.99 4.83 -24.16
N ASN A 33 -4.86 5.30 -23.25
CA ASN A 33 -4.49 5.52 -21.84
C ASN A 33 -4.32 4.21 -21.04
N LEU A 34 -4.98 3.11 -21.42
CA LEU A 34 -4.72 1.78 -20.83
C LEU A 34 -3.42 1.16 -21.32
N SER A 35 -2.90 1.55 -22.49
CA SER A 35 -1.63 1.02 -23.03
C SER A 35 -0.39 1.57 -22.32
N ASN A 36 -0.50 2.72 -21.64
CA ASN A 36 0.56 3.33 -20.84
C ASN A 36 0.00 3.79 -19.48
N PRO A 37 -0.40 2.85 -18.62
CA PRO A 37 -0.93 3.19 -17.31
C PRO A 37 0.16 3.87 -16.48
N ARG A 38 -0.06 5.12 -16.09
CA ARG A 38 0.79 5.82 -15.11
C ARG A 38 0.51 5.27 -13.72
N PHE A 39 1.04 4.10 -13.41
CA PHE A 39 0.92 3.54 -12.07
C PHE A 39 1.69 4.43 -11.09
N LEU A 40 0.97 5.03 -10.14
CA LEU A 40 1.53 5.71 -8.96
C LEU A 40 2.50 4.81 -8.15
N GLY A 41 2.49 3.49 -8.39
CA GLY A 41 3.40 2.50 -7.82
C GLY A 41 4.54 2.00 -8.72
N SER A 42 4.68 2.52 -9.95
CA SER A 42 5.82 2.18 -10.84
C SER A 42 7.04 3.06 -10.61
N ILE A 43 6.96 4.01 -9.67
CA ILE A 43 8.14 4.69 -9.16
C ILE A 43 8.90 3.69 -8.30
N HIS A 44 9.79 2.93 -8.95
CA HIS A 44 10.96 2.38 -8.30
C HIS A 44 11.60 3.56 -7.56
N MET A 45 11.43 3.58 -6.24
CA MET A 45 11.78 4.70 -5.38
C MET A 45 13.27 5.00 -5.55
N ASN A 46 13.59 6.01 -6.37
CA ASN A 46 14.96 6.39 -6.65
C ASN A 46 15.53 6.99 -5.36
N ARG A 47 16.33 6.18 -4.65
CA ARG A 47 16.94 6.49 -3.35
C ARG A 47 17.69 7.83 -3.36
N GLU A 48 18.19 8.25 -4.51
CA GLU A 48 19.00 9.46 -4.68
C GLU A 48 18.18 10.75 -4.64
N ARG A 49 16.84 10.70 -4.81
CA ARG A 49 15.97 11.91 -4.79
C ARG A 49 15.19 12.09 -3.48
N MET A 50 15.42 11.25 -2.47
CA MET A 50 14.65 11.23 -1.22
C MET A 50 15.31 11.95 -0.03
N GLU A 51 16.35 12.74 -0.26
CA GLU A 51 17.10 13.44 0.80
C GLU A 51 16.25 14.41 1.65
N GLY A 52 15.03 14.77 1.23
CA GLY A 52 14.14 15.67 1.98
C GLY A 52 13.02 15.03 2.82
N ASN A 53 12.74 13.73 2.68
CA ASN A 53 11.51 13.13 3.24
C ASN A 53 11.72 12.37 4.55
N THR A 54 12.38 13.02 5.53
CA THR A 54 12.70 12.43 6.84
C THR A 54 11.47 11.95 7.61
N SER A 55 10.31 12.60 7.47
CA SER A 55 9.06 12.17 8.11
C SER A 55 8.52 10.85 7.55
N VAL A 56 8.55 10.66 6.23
CA VAL A 56 8.13 9.39 5.60
C VAL A 56 9.09 8.27 6.00
N ASN A 57 10.39 8.55 6.02
CA ASN A 57 11.40 7.58 6.45
C ASN A 57 11.23 7.19 7.92
N LYS A 58 10.93 8.15 8.81
CA LYS A 58 10.61 7.90 10.22
C LYS A 58 9.34 7.06 10.39
N LEU A 59 8.29 7.32 9.62
CA LEU A 59 7.04 6.54 9.66
C LEU A 59 7.25 5.10 9.16
N VAL A 60 7.98 4.92 8.06
CA VAL A 60 8.32 3.60 7.53
C VAL A 60 9.18 2.83 8.53
N LYS A 61 10.19 3.48 9.11
CA LYS A 61 11.05 2.88 10.13
C LYS A 61 10.28 2.50 11.39
N GLY A 62 9.41 3.38 11.91
CA GLY A 62 8.58 3.09 13.08
C GLY A 62 7.58 1.94 12.86
N ASN A 63 6.99 1.83 11.66
CA ASN A 63 6.10 0.72 11.33
C ASN A 63 6.87 -0.62 11.22
N LEU A 64 8.08 -0.58 10.64
CA LEU A 64 8.96 -1.74 10.56
C LEU A 64 9.39 -2.21 11.96
N GLU A 65 9.79 -1.29 12.83
CA GLU A 65 10.15 -1.56 14.22
C GLU A 65 8.96 -2.14 15.01
N ASN A 66 7.75 -1.61 14.82
CA ASN A 66 6.53 -2.15 15.44
C ASN A 66 6.22 -3.56 14.95
N LYS A 67 6.37 -3.83 13.64
CA LYS A 67 6.16 -5.16 13.05
C LYS A 67 7.18 -6.17 13.57
N ILE A 68 8.45 -5.76 13.67
CA ILE A 68 9.52 -6.57 14.25
C ILE A 68 9.24 -6.84 15.72
N ASN A 69 8.94 -5.81 16.53
CA ASN A 69 8.63 -5.97 17.95
C ASN A 69 7.40 -6.86 18.19
N SER A 70 6.35 -6.72 17.38
CA SER A 70 5.16 -7.57 17.47
C SER A 70 5.51 -9.03 17.14
N SER A 71 6.33 -9.25 16.10
CA SER A 71 6.76 -10.58 15.67
C SER A 71 7.70 -11.25 16.69
N ILE A 72 8.64 -10.49 17.27
CA ILE A 72 9.54 -10.93 18.32
C ILE A 72 8.76 -11.24 19.60
N LYS A 73 7.87 -10.34 20.03
CA LYS A 73 7.01 -10.60 21.19
C LYS A 73 6.22 -11.89 20.97
N ASN A 74 5.55 -12.04 19.83
CA ASN A 74 4.79 -13.25 19.52
C ASN A 74 5.66 -14.51 19.52
N SER A 75 6.89 -14.43 19.01
CA SER A 75 7.86 -15.52 19.05
C SER A 75 8.30 -15.85 20.50
N ILE A 76 8.55 -14.86 21.35
CA ILE A 76 8.95 -15.08 22.76
C ILE A 76 7.79 -15.63 23.59
N PHE A 77 6.54 -15.24 23.28
CA PHE A 77 5.35 -15.76 23.93
C PHE A 77 4.95 -17.15 23.44
N ASN A 78 5.49 -17.63 22.32
CA ASN A 78 5.24 -18.96 21.81
C ASN A 78 5.71 -20.03 22.81
N PRO A 79 4.83 -20.96 23.25
CA PRO A 79 5.17 -22.01 24.20
C PRO A 79 6.38 -22.86 23.76
N VAL A 80 6.53 -23.11 22.45
CA VAL A 80 7.67 -23.87 21.91
C VAL A 80 8.99 -23.14 22.16
N THR A 81 9.01 -21.83 21.91
CA THR A 81 10.20 -20.99 22.13
C THR A 81 10.57 -20.90 23.60
N LYS A 82 9.58 -20.82 24.51
CA LYS A 82 9.84 -20.85 25.96
C LYS A 82 10.53 -22.14 26.40
N VAL A 83 10.07 -23.29 25.91
CA VAL A 83 10.70 -24.59 26.21
C VAL A 83 12.13 -24.64 25.69
N LEU A 84 12.38 -24.11 24.49
CA LEU A 84 13.71 -24.09 23.89
C LEU A 84 14.69 -23.21 24.69
N ILE A 85 14.23 -22.04 25.15
CA ILE A 85 15.01 -21.17 26.03
C ILE A 85 15.31 -21.88 27.35
N LEU A 86 14.31 -22.50 27.97
CA LEU A 86 14.47 -23.24 29.22
C LEU A 86 15.51 -24.37 29.08
N LEU A 87 15.43 -25.13 27.99
CA LEU A 87 16.38 -26.21 27.70
C LEU A 87 17.80 -25.69 27.53
N THR A 88 17.97 -24.53 26.87
CA THR A 88 19.27 -23.89 26.66
C THR A 88 19.89 -23.45 27.99
N VAL A 89 19.08 -22.90 28.90
CA VAL A 89 19.51 -22.51 30.25
C VAL A 89 19.91 -23.73 31.06
N LEU A 90 19.08 -24.78 31.08
CA LEU A 90 19.38 -26.03 31.77
C LEU A 90 20.66 -26.68 31.26
N PHE A 91 20.83 -26.74 29.94
CA PHE A 91 22.05 -27.27 29.32
C PHE A 91 23.29 -26.48 29.76
N ASN A 92 23.23 -25.15 29.79
CA ASN A 92 24.36 -24.34 30.26
C ASN A 92 24.69 -24.58 31.73
N ILE A 93 23.70 -24.70 32.60
CA ILE A 93 23.92 -24.99 34.03
C ILE A 93 24.56 -26.37 34.19
N LEU A 94 24.06 -27.37 33.47
CA LEU A 94 24.60 -28.73 33.51
C LEU A 94 26.04 -28.76 32.96
N TRP A 95 26.28 -28.08 31.85
CA TRP A 95 27.60 -27.95 31.23
C TRP A 95 28.62 -27.29 32.16
N PHE A 96 28.23 -26.18 32.79
CA PHE A 96 29.07 -25.46 33.74
C PHE A 96 29.37 -26.32 34.97
N THR A 97 28.35 -27.01 35.50
CA THR A 97 28.52 -27.94 36.62
C THR A 97 29.47 -29.07 36.26
N PHE A 98 29.29 -29.70 35.09
CA PHE A 98 30.15 -30.77 34.62
C PHE A 98 31.60 -30.30 34.43
N SER A 99 31.81 -29.12 33.84
CA SER A 99 33.15 -28.55 33.60
C SER A 99 33.87 -28.11 34.87
N TYR A 100 33.13 -27.87 35.97
CA TYR A 100 33.71 -27.44 37.24
C TYR A 100 33.93 -28.60 38.22
N LEU A 101 33.08 -29.63 38.17
CA LEU A 101 33.17 -30.79 39.06
C LEU A 101 34.05 -31.93 38.53
N PHE A 102 34.34 -31.93 37.22
CA PHE A 102 35.11 -32.95 36.52
C PHE A 102 36.25 -32.30 35.73
#